data_AF-A0A4R5NSY6-F1
#
_entry.id   AF-A0A4R5NSY6-F1
#
_cell.length_a   1.000
_cell.length_b   1.000
_cell.length_c   1.000
_cell.angle_alpha   90.00
_cell.angle_beta   90.00
_cell.angle_gamma   90.00
#
_symmetry.space_group_name_H-M   'P 1'
#
loop_
_entity.id
_entity.type
_entity.pdbx_description
1 polymer ?
#
loop_
_entity_poly.entity_id
_entity_poly.type
_entity_poly.pdbx_seq_one_letter_code
_entity_poly.pdbx_strand_id
1 'polypeptide(L)'
;MSGGTISSHPEETYPWNFNETITKVEINGPIILEGNAARSFFMALPNATAIEGIGHLDTTQATDMSHMFADDTNLLELDLSTLNTDNVTRFNQMFAGDQSLTTVNVSKFDTSKAELMTGMFSGETSLTSLDLSNFDTHKPLLYGARRLSNMLAYLTSLTTLKLGPNVGFGPAESIGDPHLIAPAGADNWQAVGSGTPEDPEGPVYSPDGIRGLYEPTNPEHPTEVETFVPEKPFVDQSAISVQPTYSMTTGTKFDVSKVFNSITTPEGKVGYITANAKFVTNLYYQSLPKNKEITLIATRGIQAYKNKNLTRKTKAYKQGTHLRVKAIVKHNLTTRYQLSNGYFVSANKKLVIQGKA
;
A
#
# COMPACT_ATOMS: atom_id res chain seq x y z
N MET A 1 23.20 31.51 3.96
CA MET A 1 24.15 31.46 5.11
C MET A 1 25.57 31.20 4.61
N SER A 2 26.61 31.78 5.21
CA SER A 2 28.00 31.81 4.65
C SER A 2 29.06 31.04 5.46
N GLY A 3 28.66 30.05 6.26
CA GLY A 3 29.54 29.08 6.90
C GLY A 3 29.85 29.33 8.38
N GLY A 4 30.39 28.31 9.06
CA GLY A 4 30.74 28.33 10.49
C GLY A 4 30.35 27.05 11.24
N THR A 5 30.49 27.06 12.57
CA THR A 5 30.11 25.94 13.45
C THR A 5 29.04 26.42 14.42
N ILE A 6 27.98 25.63 14.57
CA ILE A 6 26.89 25.84 15.52
C ILE A 6 26.89 24.64 16.45
N SER A 7 27.28 24.87 17.71
CA SER A 7 27.48 23.78 18.68
C SER A 7 26.25 23.44 19.51
N SER A 8 25.18 24.25 19.43
CA SER A 8 23.93 24.00 20.14
C SER A 8 22.75 24.75 19.53
N HIS A 9 21.55 24.18 19.66
CA HIS A 9 20.28 24.86 19.39
C HIS A 9 20.11 26.06 20.34
N PRO A 10 19.62 27.23 19.86
CA PRO A 10 19.31 28.38 20.71
C PRO A 10 18.17 28.09 21.71
N GLU A 11 18.04 28.89 22.78
CA GLU A 11 16.98 28.69 23.79
C GLU A 11 15.56 28.96 23.27
N GLU A 12 15.41 29.92 22.35
CA GLU A 12 14.09 30.32 21.82
C GLU A 12 13.75 29.62 20.50
N THR A 13 14.49 29.89 19.41
CA THR A 13 14.49 29.23 18.09
C THR A 13 15.53 29.90 17.18
N TYR A 14 15.76 29.38 15.96
CA TYR A 14 16.57 30.10 14.98
C TYR A 14 15.84 31.35 14.46
N PRO A 15 16.54 32.48 14.20
CA PRO A 15 15.91 33.77 13.86
C PRO A 15 15.04 33.79 12.60
N TRP A 16 15.19 32.81 11.71
CA TRP A 16 14.41 32.69 10.48
C TRP A 16 13.22 31.74 10.61
N ASN A 17 13.09 30.97 11.68
CA ASN A 17 11.96 30.07 11.86
C ASN A 17 10.64 30.86 11.96
N PHE A 18 9.53 30.23 11.54
CA PHE A 18 8.20 30.86 11.52
C PHE A 18 8.10 32.10 10.61
N ASN A 19 9.08 32.31 9.74
CA ASN A 19 9.13 33.50 8.90
C ASN A 19 8.39 33.26 7.58
N GLU A 20 7.15 33.76 7.53
CA GLU A 20 6.29 33.70 6.35
C GLU A 20 6.82 34.50 5.15
N THR A 21 7.82 35.37 5.31
CA THR A 21 8.38 36.16 4.19
C THR A 21 9.44 35.40 3.40
N ILE A 22 10.00 34.31 3.96
CA ILE A 22 11.04 33.52 3.30
C ILE A 22 10.37 32.61 2.27
N THR A 23 10.75 32.80 1.01
CA THR A 23 10.28 31.96 -0.12
C THR A 23 11.34 30.98 -0.62
N LYS A 24 12.61 31.19 -0.23
CA LYS A 24 13.76 30.38 -0.62
C LYS A 24 14.86 30.51 0.43
N VAL A 25 15.54 29.40 0.74
CA VAL A 25 16.75 29.37 1.55
C VAL A 25 17.94 28.97 0.69
N GLU A 26 19.07 29.67 0.83
CA GLU A 26 20.33 29.35 0.15
C GLU A 26 21.48 29.24 1.15
N ILE A 27 22.13 28.08 1.17
CA ILE A 27 23.34 27.80 1.93
C ILE A 27 24.52 27.88 0.97
N ASN A 28 25.39 28.88 1.16
CA ASN A 28 26.45 29.23 0.20
C ASN A 28 27.85 28.81 0.69
N GLY A 29 27.94 28.14 1.84
CA GLY A 29 29.21 27.74 2.43
C GLY A 29 29.02 26.72 3.56
N PRO A 30 30.10 26.03 3.96
CA PRO A 30 30.02 24.89 4.88
C PRO A 30 29.58 25.30 6.29
N ILE A 31 28.53 24.66 6.80
CA ILE A 31 28.00 24.87 8.16
C ILE A 31 28.08 23.54 8.91
N ILE A 32 28.80 23.53 10.03
CA ILE A 32 28.91 22.38 10.92
C ILE A 32 27.82 22.48 11.99
N LEU A 33 26.98 21.45 12.10
CA LEU A 33 25.91 21.35 13.10
C LEU A 33 26.27 20.25 14.12
N GLU A 34 26.63 20.65 15.34
CA GLU A 34 27.01 19.71 16.40
C GLU A 34 25.88 19.53 17.43
N GLY A 35 25.83 18.37 18.06
CA GLY A 35 24.91 18.10 19.16
C GLY A 35 23.46 18.31 18.74
N ASN A 36 22.76 19.23 19.39
CA ASN A 36 21.37 19.53 19.07
C ASN A 36 21.18 20.69 18.07
N ALA A 37 22.24 21.23 17.47
CA ALA A 37 22.13 22.38 16.57
C ALA A 37 21.22 22.16 15.35
N ALA A 38 21.13 20.93 14.83
CA ALA A 38 20.24 20.61 13.71
C ALA A 38 18.74 20.64 14.08
N ARG A 39 18.40 20.64 15.38
CA ARG A 39 17.02 20.72 15.85
C ARG A 39 16.36 22.00 15.34
N SER A 40 15.21 21.85 14.70
CA SER A 40 14.40 22.93 14.15
C SER A 40 15.15 23.88 13.22
N PHE A 41 16.23 23.45 12.56
CA PHE A 41 17.10 24.37 11.81
C PHE A 41 16.40 25.07 10.64
N PHE A 42 15.39 24.45 10.01
CA PHE A 42 14.55 25.06 8.97
C PHE A 42 13.06 25.01 9.29
N MET A 43 12.69 24.99 10.58
CA MET A 43 11.29 24.80 10.96
C MET A 43 10.39 25.98 10.58
N ALA A 44 9.19 25.65 10.07
CA ALA A 44 8.05 26.52 9.84
C ALA A 44 8.37 27.70 8.90
N LEU A 45 8.81 27.39 7.69
CA LEU A 45 8.96 28.33 6.58
C LEU A 45 7.81 28.11 5.58
N PRO A 46 6.55 28.48 5.92
CA PRO A 46 5.36 28.02 5.20
C PRO A 46 5.29 28.48 3.75
N ASN A 47 6.02 29.55 3.38
CA ASN A 47 6.08 30.06 2.00
C ASN A 47 7.38 29.67 1.26
N ALA A 48 8.29 28.94 1.91
CA ALA A 48 9.49 28.45 1.26
C ALA A 48 9.14 27.34 0.26
N THR A 49 9.68 27.46 -0.95
CA THR A 49 9.48 26.47 -2.03
C THR A 49 10.74 25.66 -2.31
N ALA A 50 11.90 26.12 -1.81
CA ALA A 50 13.19 25.45 -1.97
C ALA A 50 14.16 25.79 -0.83
N ILE A 51 14.93 24.78 -0.40
CA ILE A 51 16.10 24.91 0.47
C ILE A 51 17.30 24.38 -0.32
N GLU A 52 18.11 25.29 -0.84
CA GLU A 52 19.26 24.95 -1.68
C GLU A 52 20.56 24.95 -0.88
N GLY A 53 21.48 24.07 -1.27
CA GLY A 53 22.79 23.96 -0.65
C GLY A 53 22.82 23.11 0.63
N ILE A 54 21.83 22.23 0.86
CA ILE A 54 21.84 21.27 1.99
C ILE A 54 23.15 20.46 2.04
N GLY A 55 23.77 20.20 0.89
CA GLY A 55 25.10 19.57 0.80
C GLY A 55 26.25 20.30 1.50
N HIS A 56 26.04 21.56 1.90
CA HIS A 56 27.00 22.31 2.72
C HIS A 56 26.81 22.12 4.22
N LEU A 57 25.78 21.38 4.66
CA LEU A 57 25.62 21.02 6.06
C LEU A 57 26.49 19.81 6.40
N ASP A 58 27.38 19.98 7.36
CA ASP A 58 28.08 18.87 8.02
C ASP A 58 27.31 18.50 9.29
N THR A 59 26.63 17.36 9.23
CA THR A 59 25.84 16.81 10.34
C THR A 59 26.49 15.60 11.01
N THR A 60 27.77 15.34 10.75
CA THR A 60 28.48 14.17 11.30
C THR A 60 28.47 14.13 12.83
N GLN A 61 28.38 15.30 13.47
CA GLN A 61 28.35 15.48 14.92
C GLN A 61 26.95 15.78 15.48
N ALA A 62 25.90 15.75 14.64
CA ALA A 62 24.54 16.00 15.07
C ALA A 62 23.98 14.78 15.84
N THR A 63 23.33 15.05 16.97
CA THR A 63 22.66 14.07 17.82
C THR A 63 21.14 14.25 17.86
N ASP A 64 20.63 15.44 17.52
CA ASP A 64 19.20 15.75 17.49
C ASP A 64 18.86 16.54 16.22
N MET A 65 18.04 15.95 15.36
CA MET A 65 17.50 16.53 14.13
C MET A 65 15.98 16.71 14.22
N SER A 66 15.41 16.73 15.43
CA SER A 66 13.98 16.88 15.60
C SER A 66 13.50 18.19 14.98
N HIS A 67 12.36 18.14 14.28
CA HIS A 67 11.72 19.26 13.60
C HIS A 67 12.56 19.98 12.55
N MET A 68 13.67 19.40 12.07
CA MET A 68 14.63 20.13 11.23
C MET A 68 13.99 20.76 10.00
N PHE A 69 12.96 20.12 9.42
CA PHE A 69 12.20 20.58 8.26
C PHE A 69 10.69 20.52 8.56
N ALA A 70 10.26 20.74 9.81
CA ALA A 70 8.83 20.63 10.13
C ALA A 70 8.04 21.87 9.69
N ASP A 71 6.78 21.65 9.31
CA ASP A 71 5.79 22.68 8.97
C ASP A 71 6.20 23.57 7.76
N ASP A 72 6.97 23.02 6.82
CA ASP A 72 7.39 23.67 5.57
C ASP A 72 6.37 23.39 4.45
N THR A 73 5.14 23.88 4.64
CA THR A 73 3.94 23.43 3.89
C THR A 73 3.99 23.55 2.37
N ASN A 74 4.86 24.39 1.80
CA ASN A 74 5.01 24.64 0.36
C ASN A 74 6.30 24.05 -0.25
N LEU A 75 7.10 23.33 0.54
CA LEU A 75 8.32 22.69 0.07
C LEU A 75 8.00 21.47 -0.79
N LEU A 76 8.54 21.44 -2.02
CA LEU A 76 8.20 20.41 -3.01
C LEU A 76 9.16 19.22 -3.02
N GLU A 77 10.44 19.48 -2.75
CA GLU A 77 11.52 18.51 -2.79
C GLU A 77 12.62 18.85 -1.78
N LEU A 78 13.32 17.82 -1.32
CA LEU A 78 14.46 17.90 -0.42
C LEU A 78 15.53 16.90 -0.85
N ASP A 79 16.73 17.37 -1.18
CA ASP A 79 17.90 16.51 -1.35
C ASP A 79 18.64 16.37 -0.03
N LEU A 80 18.44 15.23 0.63
CA LEU A 80 19.05 14.88 1.92
C LEU A 80 20.23 13.91 1.76
N SER A 81 20.67 13.65 0.52
CA SER A 81 21.59 12.55 0.21
C SER A 81 23.00 12.70 0.78
N THR A 82 23.32 13.89 1.31
CA THR A 82 24.59 14.28 1.92
C THR A 82 24.56 14.28 3.46
N LEU A 83 23.37 14.22 4.08
CA LEU A 83 23.27 14.25 5.53
C LEU A 83 23.79 12.95 6.14
N ASN A 84 24.61 13.07 7.18
CA ASN A 84 25.03 11.96 8.02
C ASN A 84 24.11 11.89 9.25
N THR A 85 23.55 10.71 9.52
CA THR A 85 22.67 10.49 10.67
C THR A 85 23.20 9.44 11.65
N ASP A 86 24.45 8.99 11.51
CA ASP A 86 25.05 7.87 12.24
C ASP A 86 25.07 8.11 13.76
N ASN A 87 25.04 9.37 14.19
CA ASN A 87 25.07 9.78 15.60
C ASN A 87 23.73 10.32 16.12
N VAL A 88 22.70 10.38 15.27
CA VAL A 88 21.41 10.99 15.62
C VAL A 88 20.58 10.04 16.47
N THR A 89 20.12 10.53 17.61
CA THR A 89 19.24 9.78 18.54
C THR A 89 17.80 10.29 18.50
N ARG A 90 17.55 11.50 17.99
CA ARG A 90 16.20 12.10 17.91
C ARG A 90 15.89 12.65 16.52
N PHE A 91 14.78 12.16 15.94
CA PHE A 91 14.23 12.55 14.64
C PHE A 91 12.76 12.98 14.77
N ASN A 92 12.33 13.43 15.96
CA ASN A 92 10.91 13.71 16.18
C ASN A 92 10.43 14.76 15.18
N GLN A 93 9.32 14.46 14.51
CA GLN A 93 8.63 15.39 13.63
C GLN A 93 9.53 16.04 12.58
N MET A 94 10.57 15.35 12.10
CA MET A 94 11.58 15.93 11.21
C MET A 94 10.98 16.54 9.93
N PHE A 95 9.93 15.94 9.37
CA PHE A 95 9.18 16.37 8.17
C PHE A 95 7.68 16.56 8.47
N ALA A 96 7.30 16.73 9.74
CA ALA A 96 5.89 16.76 10.11
C ALA A 96 5.22 18.00 9.53
N GLY A 97 4.08 17.82 8.86
CA GLY A 97 3.29 18.93 8.32
C GLY A 97 3.72 19.44 6.94
N ASP A 98 4.69 18.78 6.27
CA ASP A 98 5.17 19.16 4.93
C ASP A 98 4.19 18.71 3.84
N GLN A 99 3.03 19.36 3.78
CA GLN A 99 1.88 18.93 2.98
C GLN A 99 2.13 18.90 1.47
N SER A 100 3.11 19.65 0.96
CA SER A 100 3.44 19.68 -0.48
C SER A 100 4.57 18.74 -0.89
N LEU A 101 5.27 18.12 0.07
CA LEU A 101 6.40 17.24 -0.21
C LEU A 101 5.89 15.93 -0.84
N THR A 102 6.28 15.67 -2.09
CA THR A 102 5.80 14.49 -2.85
C THR A 102 6.70 13.28 -2.72
N THR A 103 7.97 13.53 -2.41
CA THR A 103 9.03 12.52 -2.22
C THR A 103 9.99 12.98 -1.15
N VAL A 104 10.36 12.07 -0.24
CA VAL A 104 11.46 12.27 0.71
C VAL A 104 12.40 11.07 0.66
N ASN A 105 13.67 11.31 0.33
CA ASN A 105 14.65 10.23 0.24
C ASN A 105 15.41 10.05 1.56
N VAL A 106 14.91 9.16 2.41
CA VAL A 106 15.54 8.78 3.68
C VAL A 106 16.33 7.47 3.60
N SER A 107 16.58 6.96 2.39
CA SER A 107 17.21 5.64 2.21
C SER A 107 18.62 5.54 2.79
N LYS A 108 19.32 6.66 2.99
CA LYS A 108 20.67 6.68 3.59
C LYS A 108 20.67 6.91 5.10
N PHE A 109 19.50 7.12 5.71
CA PHE A 109 19.46 7.41 7.15
C PHE A 109 19.82 6.14 7.93
N ASP A 110 20.89 6.22 8.72
CA ASP A 110 21.16 5.28 9.79
C ASP A 110 20.30 5.64 11.01
N THR A 111 19.42 4.73 11.41
CA THR A 111 18.56 4.85 12.60
C THR A 111 18.95 3.85 13.70
N SER A 112 20.09 3.18 13.57
CA SER A 112 20.64 2.21 14.54
C SER A 112 20.94 2.83 15.90
N LYS A 113 20.97 4.17 16.04
CA LYS A 113 21.04 4.90 17.32
C LYS A 113 19.76 5.67 17.67
N ALA A 114 18.74 5.65 16.81
CA ALA A 114 17.50 6.40 17.02
C ALA A 114 16.75 5.91 18.28
N GLU A 115 16.50 6.83 19.21
CA GLU A 115 15.70 6.64 20.42
C GLU A 115 14.26 7.15 20.23
N LEU A 116 14.08 8.23 19.46
CA LEU A 116 12.78 8.89 19.24
C LEU A 116 12.59 9.29 17.76
N MET A 117 11.47 8.86 17.16
CA MET A 117 11.05 9.16 15.78
C MET A 117 9.55 9.53 15.73
N THR A 118 9.05 10.13 16.83
CA THR A 118 7.63 10.47 16.99
C THR A 118 7.20 11.40 15.88
N GLY A 119 6.14 11.06 15.16
CA GLY A 119 5.54 11.92 14.14
C GLY A 119 6.47 12.30 12.98
N MET A 120 7.56 11.56 12.73
CA MET A 120 8.61 11.95 11.77
C MET A 120 8.07 12.35 10.38
N PHE A 121 7.05 11.63 9.88
CA PHE A 121 6.39 11.81 8.58
C PHE A 121 4.92 12.24 8.75
N SER A 122 4.52 12.66 9.95
CA SER A 122 3.11 12.92 10.26
C SER A 122 2.58 14.10 9.44
N GLY A 123 1.51 13.89 8.68
CA GLY A 123 0.87 14.98 7.93
C GLY A 123 1.51 15.30 6.57
N GLU A 124 2.43 14.47 6.07
CA GLU A 124 2.90 14.56 4.68
C GLU A 124 1.82 14.03 3.72
N THR A 125 0.76 14.81 3.53
CA THR A 125 -0.45 14.39 2.80
C THR A 125 -0.25 14.19 1.30
N SER A 126 0.84 14.71 0.72
CA SER A 126 1.22 14.54 -0.70
C SER A 126 2.29 13.47 -0.95
N LEU A 127 2.87 12.88 0.10
CA LEU A 127 3.91 11.87 -0.06
C LEU A 127 3.35 10.60 -0.69
N THR A 128 3.93 10.18 -1.82
CA THR A 128 3.43 9.02 -2.60
C THR A 128 4.22 7.74 -2.35
N SER A 129 5.51 7.85 -2.00
CA SER A 129 6.40 6.72 -1.76
C SER A 129 7.28 6.96 -0.53
N LEU A 130 7.40 5.95 0.32
CA LEU A 130 8.25 5.98 1.50
C LEU A 130 9.07 4.69 1.62
N ASP A 131 10.40 4.83 1.67
CA ASP A 131 11.34 3.72 1.84
C ASP A 131 11.95 3.73 3.24
N LEU A 132 11.50 2.81 4.08
CA LEU A 132 11.98 2.57 5.45
C LEU A 132 12.84 1.29 5.53
N SER A 133 13.35 0.78 4.41
CA SER A 133 14.10 -0.50 4.39
C SER A 133 15.34 -0.52 5.28
N ASN A 134 15.96 0.64 5.50
CA ASN A 134 17.13 0.78 6.37
C ASN A 134 16.78 1.22 7.80
N PHE A 135 15.50 1.36 8.13
CA PHE A 135 15.09 1.77 9.47
C PHE A 135 15.18 0.62 10.46
N ASP A 136 15.80 0.89 11.60
CA ASP A 136 15.83 0.00 12.76
C ASP A 136 14.84 0.50 13.80
N THR A 137 13.59 0.04 13.70
CA THR A 137 12.52 0.40 14.64
C THR A 137 12.11 -0.74 15.59
N HIS A 138 12.68 -1.94 15.44
CA HIS A 138 12.34 -3.12 16.25
C HIS A 138 12.93 -3.14 17.68
N LYS A 139 13.82 -2.20 18.02
CA LYS A 139 14.44 -2.14 19.36
C LYS A 139 13.39 -2.22 20.48
N PRO A 140 13.65 -3.01 21.54
CA PRO A 140 12.72 -3.15 22.64
C PRO A 140 12.40 -1.77 23.23
N LEU A 141 11.11 -1.43 23.23
CA LEU A 141 10.61 -0.20 23.81
C LEU A 141 11.05 -0.15 25.28
N LEU A 142 11.72 0.94 25.69
CA LEU A 142 11.76 1.27 27.11
C LEU A 142 10.30 1.46 27.55
N TYR A 143 9.84 0.72 28.57
CA TYR A 143 8.44 0.72 29.01
C TYR A 143 7.85 2.15 29.07
N GLY A 144 6.84 2.42 28.23
CA GLY A 144 6.15 3.72 28.14
C GLY A 144 6.68 4.70 27.09
N ALA A 145 7.74 4.36 26.35
CA ALA A 145 8.29 5.24 25.30
C ALA A 145 7.39 5.27 24.05
N ARG A 146 6.91 6.46 23.71
CA ARG A 146 6.12 6.77 22.49
C ARG A 146 6.99 6.89 21.23
N ARG A 147 8.03 6.06 21.10
CA ARG A 147 9.12 6.21 20.12
C ARG A 147 8.65 6.45 18.69
N LEU A 148 7.59 5.75 18.27
CA LEU A 148 7.03 5.82 16.91
C LEU A 148 5.65 6.48 16.86
N SER A 149 5.18 7.10 17.96
CA SER A 149 3.81 7.63 18.00
C SER A 149 3.53 8.56 16.84
N ASN A 150 2.44 8.30 16.13
CA ASN A 150 1.97 9.05 14.98
C ASN A 150 2.99 9.18 13.83
N MET A 151 4.06 8.36 13.81
CA MET A 151 5.15 8.50 12.83
C MET A 151 4.66 8.54 11.39
N LEU A 152 3.63 7.74 11.05
CA LEU A 152 3.05 7.58 9.72
C LEU A 152 1.61 8.13 9.64
N ALA A 153 1.20 8.94 10.61
CA ALA A 153 -0.16 9.47 10.67
C ALA A 153 -0.43 10.40 9.48
N TYR A 154 -1.64 10.29 8.90
CA TYR A 154 -2.14 11.19 7.86
C TYR A 154 -1.37 11.16 6.52
N LEU A 155 -0.65 10.08 6.20
CA LEU A 155 0.00 9.85 4.89
C LEU A 155 -1.01 9.48 3.78
N THR A 156 -1.98 10.36 3.49
CA THR A 156 -3.18 10.02 2.70
C THR A 156 -2.96 9.75 1.21
N SER A 157 -1.79 10.12 0.66
CA SER A 157 -1.44 9.90 -0.75
C SER A 157 -0.47 8.73 -0.97
N LEU A 158 -0.09 8.02 0.10
CA LEU A 158 0.93 6.99 0.03
C LEU A 158 0.45 5.77 -0.77
N THR A 159 1.16 5.43 -1.84
CA THR A 159 0.90 4.25 -2.70
C THR A 159 2.07 3.27 -2.72
N THR A 160 3.22 3.62 -2.16
CA THR A 160 4.35 2.69 -2.05
C THR A 160 4.98 2.81 -0.67
N LEU A 161 5.04 1.70 0.04
CA LEU A 161 5.69 1.59 1.33
C LEU A 161 6.68 0.44 1.27
N LYS A 162 7.97 0.72 1.50
CA LYS A 162 9.01 -0.30 1.52
C LYS A 162 9.57 -0.45 2.93
N LEU A 163 9.56 -1.67 3.44
CA LEU A 163 9.90 -2.01 4.81
C LEU A 163 11.03 -3.04 4.84
N GLY A 164 11.93 -2.90 5.80
CA GLY A 164 13.05 -3.82 6.00
C GLY A 164 12.86 -4.71 7.21
N PRO A 165 13.69 -5.75 7.37
CA PRO A 165 13.54 -6.75 8.44
C PRO A 165 13.82 -6.20 9.85
N ASN A 166 14.37 -4.98 9.97
CA ASN A 166 14.61 -4.33 11.26
C ASN A 166 13.50 -3.34 11.63
N VAL A 167 12.46 -3.21 10.79
CA VAL A 167 11.28 -2.42 11.09
C VAL A 167 10.41 -3.20 12.08
N GLY A 168 9.95 -2.52 13.12
CA GLY A 168 8.86 -2.96 13.98
C GLY A 168 7.95 -1.79 14.34
N PHE A 169 6.64 -2.02 14.35
CA PHE A 169 5.65 -0.98 14.67
C PHE A 169 5.26 -0.95 16.17
N GLY A 170 5.85 -1.84 16.97
CA GLY A 170 5.40 -2.14 18.33
C GLY A 170 4.08 -2.93 18.33
N PRO A 171 3.60 -3.38 19.50
CA PRO A 171 2.39 -4.18 19.57
C PRO A 171 1.15 -3.36 19.15
N ALA A 172 0.17 -4.01 18.51
CA ALA A 172 -1.04 -3.37 17.99
C ALA A 172 -1.81 -2.50 19.01
N GLU A 173 -1.75 -2.86 20.31
CA GLU A 173 -2.44 -2.18 21.41
C GLU A 173 -1.56 -1.18 22.19
N SER A 174 -0.37 -0.85 21.70
CA SER A 174 0.60 -0.06 22.47
C SER A 174 0.28 1.45 22.52
N ILE A 175 0.60 2.07 23.66
CA ILE A 175 0.77 3.52 23.80
C ILE A 175 2.00 3.89 22.94
N GLY A 176 1.78 4.31 21.69
CA GLY A 176 2.91 4.32 20.77
C GLY A 176 2.58 4.24 19.29
N ASP A 177 1.31 4.02 18.93
CA ASP A 177 0.89 3.66 17.57
C ASP A 177 1.50 4.59 16.49
N PRO A 178 2.24 4.05 15.51
CA PRO A 178 2.71 4.82 14.35
C PRO A 178 1.61 5.28 13.41
N HIS A 179 0.38 4.76 13.52
CA HIS A 179 -0.79 5.09 12.71
C HIS A 179 -0.60 4.82 11.21
N LEU A 180 -0.15 3.60 10.87
CA LEU A 180 -0.18 3.15 9.48
C LEU A 180 -1.64 3.10 8.99
N ILE A 181 -1.94 3.81 7.92
CA ILE A 181 -3.28 3.86 7.30
C ILE A 181 -3.34 3.02 6.02
N ALA A 182 -4.54 2.89 5.45
CA ALA A 182 -4.73 2.27 4.15
C ALA A 182 -4.01 3.07 3.04
N PRO A 183 -3.50 2.41 1.99
CA PRO A 183 -2.84 3.09 0.89
C PRO A 183 -3.84 3.95 0.10
N ALA A 184 -3.35 4.97 -0.57
CA ALA A 184 -4.19 5.78 -1.45
C ALA A 184 -4.80 4.91 -2.57
N GLY A 185 -6.12 4.94 -2.66
CA GLY A 185 -6.88 4.23 -3.70
C GLY A 185 -7.25 2.78 -3.41
N ALA A 186 -6.91 2.22 -2.22
CA ALA A 186 -7.36 0.89 -1.81
C ALA A 186 -7.58 0.78 -0.29
N ASP A 187 -8.33 -0.22 0.16
CA ASP A 187 -8.57 -0.46 1.60
C ASP A 187 -7.40 -1.18 2.28
N ASN A 188 -6.61 -1.93 1.52
CA ASN A 188 -5.53 -2.77 2.01
C ASN A 188 -4.25 -2.58 1.20
N TRP A 189 -3.14 -2.97 1.82
CA TRP A 189 -1.84 -3.09 1.19
C TRP A 189 -1.66 -4.50 0.62
N GLN A 190 -0.92 -4.64 -0.47
CA GLN A 190 -0.50 -5.92 -1.03
C GLN A 190 1.02 -5.96 -1.11
N ALA A 191 1.61 -7.01 -0.53
CA ALA A 191 3.04 -7.28 -0.69
C ALA A 191 3.35 -7.57 -2.17
N VAL A 192 4.46 -7.04 -2.67
CA VAL A 192 4.90 -7.31 -4.04
C VAL A 192 5.36 -8.76 -4.16
N GLY A 193 6.10 -9.26 -3.17
CA GLY A 193 6.62 -10.63 -3.15
C GLY A 193 7.51 -10.91 -4.37
N SER A 194 7.25 -12.01 -5.07
CA SER A 194 7.98 -12.37 -6.31
C SER A 194 7.57 -11.59 -7.56
N GLY A 195 6.51 -10.77 -7.47
CA GLY A 195 5.95 -10.00 -8.58
C GLY A 195 6.65 -8.67 -8.82
N THR A 196 5.92 -7.73 -9.44
CA THR A 196 6.33 -6.33 -9.59
C THR A 196 5.32 -5.39 -8.91
N PRO A 197 5.64 -4.11 -8.68
CA PRO A 197 4.66 -3.14 -8.16
C PRO A 197 3.37 -3.07 -9.00
N GLU A 198 3.52 -3.22 -10.32
CA GLU A 198 2.41 -3.24 -11.28
C GLU A 198 1.73 -4.60 -11.39
N ASP A 199 2.32 -5.68 -10.87
CA ASP A 199 1.74 -7.02 -10.78
C ASP A 199 2.20 -7.78 -9.54
N PRO A 200 1.70 -7.40 -8.34
CA PRO A 200 2.13 -7.98 -7.08
C PRO A 200 1.57 -9.40 -6.93
N GLU A 201 2.44 -10.32 -6.50
CA GLU A 201 2.10 -11.73 -6.27
C GLU A 201 1.99 -12.07 -4.77
N GLY A 202 2.36 -11.13 -3.90
CA GLY A 202 2.35 -11.31 -2.47
C GLY A 202 0.95 -11.20 -1.84
N PRO A 203 0.85 -11.60 -0.56
CA PRO A 203 -0.39 -11.53 0.21
C PRO A 203 -0.89 -10.10 0.44
N VAL A 204 -2.20 -9.99 0.68
CA VAL A 204 -2.89 -8.74 1.01
C VAL A 204 -3.02 -8.61 2.53
N TYR A 205 -2.74 -7.42 3.06
CA TYR A 205 -2.79 -7.08 4.47
C TYR A 205 -3.57 -5.79 4.69
N SER A 206 -4.45 -5.77 5.69
CA SER A 206 -4.92 -4.49 6.24
C SER A 206 -3.74 -3.74 6.88
N PRO A 207 -3.87 -2.43 7.16
CA PRO A 207 -2.84 -1.69 7.90
C PRO A 207 -2.45 -2.37 9.24
N ASP A 208 -3.44 -2.85 9.99
CA ASP A 208 -3.19 -3.63 11.22
C ASP A 208 -2.54 -4.99 10.95
N GLY A 209 -2.82 -5.59 9.80
CA GLY A 209 -2.18 -6.82 9.34
C GLY A 209 -0.67 -6.64 9.12
N ILE A 210 -0.25 -5.53 8.50
CA ILE A 210 1.19 -5.19 8.37
C ILE A 210 1.81 -4.96 9.74
N ARG A 211 1.11 -4.23 10.64
CA ARG A 211 1.61 -3.98 11.99
C ARG A 211 1.87 -5.28 12.74
N GLY A 212 0.91 -6.21 12.71
CA GLY A 212 1.05 -7.54 13.32
C GLY A 212 2.14 -8.39 12.65
N LEU A 213 2.28 -8.31 11.32
CA LEU A 213 3.33 -9.01 10.57
C LEU A 213 4.73 -8.59 11.03
N TYR A 214 4.94 -7.29 11.24
CA TYR A 214 6.21 -6.70 11.65
C TYR A 214 6.38 -6.62 13.18
N GLU A 215 5.57 -7.34 13.97
CA GLU A 215 5.88 -7.53 15.39
C GLU A 215 7.13 -8.41 15.53
N PRO A 216 8.12 -8.06 16.39
CA PRO A 216 9.36 -8.85 16.53
C PRO A 216 9.15 -10.28 17.02
N THR A 217 8.00 -10.56 17.66
CA THR A 217 7.61 -11.88 18.15
C THR A 217 6.84 -12.70 17.12
N ASN A 218 6.50 -12.14 15.95
CA ASN A 218 5.76 -12.85 14.92
C ASN A 218 6.68 -13.88 14.23
N PRO A 219 6.33 -15.18 14.22
CA PRO A 219 7.12 -16.20 13.53
C PRO A 219 7.18 -16.02 12.00
N GLU A 220 6.27 -15.25 11.42
CA GLU A 220 6.23 -14.91 9.99
C GLU A 220 6.84 -13.52 9.70
N HIS A 221 7.54 -12.92 10.68
CA HIS A 221 8.22 -11.63 10.50
C HIS A 221 9.15 -11.66 9.26
N PRO A 222 9.03 -10.69 8.32
CA PRO A 222 9.85 -10.65 7.11
C PRO A 222 11.35 -10.56 7.41
N THR A 223 12.16 -11.40 6.77
CA THR A 223 13.63 -11.42 6.93
C THR A 223 14.38 -10.67 5.83
N GLU A 224 13.66 -10.24 4.81
CA GLU A 224 14.16 -9.45 3.69
C GLU A 224 13.30 -8.19 3.53
N VAL A 225 13.75 -7.29 2.68
CA VAL A 225 13.01 -6.07 2.35
C VAL A 225 11.77 -6.42 1.52
N GLU A 226 10.61 -5.92 1.94
CA GLU A 226 9.34 -6.08 1.23
C GLU A 226 8.79 -4.72 0.80
N THR A 227 8.18 -4.70 -0.39
CA THR A 227 7.48 -3.52 -0.92
C THR A 227 5.98 -3.78 -0.87
N PHE A 228 5.23 -2.81 -0.36
CA PHE A 228 3.78 -2.84 -0.30
C PHE A 228 3.20 -1.78 -1.24
N VAL A 229 2.20 -2.18 -2.00
CA VAL A 229 1.43 -1.33 -2.94
C VAL A 229 -0.07 -1.43 -2.64
N PRO A 230 -0.92 -0.50 -3.13
CA PRO A 230 -2.36 -0.64 -3.01
C PRO A 230 -2.85 -2.00 -3.49
N GLU A 231 -3.72 -2.65 -2.72
CA GLU A 231 -4.41 -3.87 -3.15
C GLU A 231 -5.03 -3.60 -4.52
N LYS A 232 -4.61 -4.37 -5.52
CA LYS A 232 -5.26 -4.30 -6.81
C LYS A 232 -6.72 -4.72 -6.62
N PRO A 233 -7.70 -3.93 -7.09
CA PRO A 233 -9.07 -4.39 -7.09
C PRO A 233 -9.11 -5.72 -7.83
N PHE A 234 -9.76 -6.72 -7.23
CA PHE A 234 -9.95 -8.01 -7.87
C PHE A 234 -10.58 -7.79 -9.26
N VAL A 235 -9.74 -7.80 -10.29
CA VAL A 235 -10.19 -7.85 -11.67
C VAL A 235 -10.54 -9.30 -11.89
N ASP A 236 -11.84 -9.60 -11.90
CA ASP A 236 -12.32 -10.88 -12.39
C ASP A 236 -11.79 -11.03 -13.83
N GLN A 237 -10.65 -11.70 -14.01
CA GLN A 237 -10.05 -11.94 -15.33
C GLN A 237 -10.97 -12.76 -16.24
N SER A 238 -12.07 -13.28 -15.70
CA SER A 238 -13.13 -13.94 -16.45
C SER A 238 -14.35 -13.04 -16.71
N ALA A 239 -14.28 -11.75 -16.37
CA ALA A 239 -15.19 -10.70 -16.83
C ALA A 239 -14.50 -9.92 -17.97
N ILE A 240 -14.75 -10.36 -19.19
CA ILE A 240 -14.45 -9.58 -20.38
C ILE A 240 -15.28 -8.29 -20.30
N SER A 241 -14.63 -7.13 -20.26
CA SER A 241 -15.28 -5.85 -20.52
C SER A 241 -15.55 -5.75 -22.02
N VAL A 242 -16.78 -6.09 -22.43
CA VAL A 242 -17.27 -5.87 -23.80
C VAL A 242 -17.79 -4.45 -23.87
N GLN A 243 -17.17 -3.60 -24.71
CA GLN A 243 -17.73 -2.29 -25.06
C GLN A 243 -18.83 -2.49 -26.12
N PRO A 244 -20.12 -2.18 -25.87
CA PRO A 244 -21.11 -2.03 -26.95
C PRO A 244 -20.95 -0.62 -27.56
N THR A 245 -21.10 -0.32 -28.85
CA THR A 245 -21.89 -0.92 -29.94
C THR A 245 -21.39 -0.26 -31.24
N TYR A 246 -21.21 -1.02 -32.33
CA TYR A 246 -21.05 -0.44 -33.67
C TYR A 246 -22.43 -0.38 -34.35
N SER A 247 -22.91 0.82 -34.65
CA SER A 247 -24.14 1.03 -35.43
C SER A 247 -23.76 1.16 -36.91
N MET A 248 -24.42 0.41 -37.79
CA MET A 248 -24.22 0.49 -39.24
C MET A 248 -25.54 0.68 -39.99
N THR A 249 -25.48 1.41 -41.10
CA THR A 249 -26.62 1.65 -41.97
C THR A 249 -26.96 0.40 -42.76
N THR A 250 -28.24 0.01 -42.74
CA THR A 250 -28.79 -1.13 -43.49
C THR A 250 -28.42 -1.02 -44.97
N GLY A 251 -27.75 -2.04 -45.52
CA GLY A 251 -27.33 -2.10 -46.94
C GLY A 251 -25.84 -1.84 -47.20
N THR A 252 -25.02 -1.57 -46.18
CA THR A 252 -23.56 -1.49 -46.32
C THR A 252 -22.88 -2.86 -46.21
N LYS A 253 -21.73 -3.05 -46.89
CA LYS A 253 -20.93 -4.28 -46.77
C LYS A 253 -20.39 -4.41 -45.33
N PHE A 254 -20.68 -5.56 -44.72
CA PHE A 254 -20.30 -5.89 -43.34
C PHE A 254 -18.79 -6.19 -43.24
N ASP A 255 -18.04 -5.33 -42.56
CA ASP A 255 -16.62 -5.55 -42.25
C ASP A 255 -16.48 -6.14 -40.84
N VAL A 256 -16.30 -7.46 -40.80
CA VAL A 256 -16.12 -8.24 -39.57
C VAL A 256 -14.97 -7.75 -38.68
N SER A 257 -13.93 -7.12 -39.26
CA SER A 257 -12.75 -6.69 -38.50
C SER A 257 -13.02 -5.51 -37.56
N LYS A 258 -14.09 -4.75 -37.79
CA LYS A 258 -14.46 -3.54 -37.02
C LYS A 258 -15.36 -3.78 -35.81
N VAL A 259 -15.74 -5.04 -35.56
CA VAL A 259 -16.77 -5.40 -34.56
C VAL A 259 -16.22 -6.30 -33.44
N PHE A 260 -14.99 -6.79 -33.56
CA PHE A 260 -14.38 -7.54 -32.45
C PHE A 260 -13.99 -6.59 -31.32
N ASN A 261 -14.48 -6.87 -30.12
CA ASN A 261 -13.90 -6.28 -28.91
C ASN A 261 -12.43 -6.67 -28.86
N SER A 262 -11.55 -5.70 -29.02
CA SER A 262 -10.15 -5.85 -28.69
C SER A 262 -10.03 -5.99 -27.17
N ILE A 263 -9.40 -7.06 -26.69
CA ILE A 263 -8.94 -7.13 -25.30
C ILE A 263 -7.53 -6.58 -25.27
N THR A 264 -7.29 -5.61 -24.41
CA THR A 264 -5.93 -5.21 -24.03
C THR A 264 -5.58 -5.95 -22.74
N THR A 265 -4.51 -6.74 -22.76
CA THR A 265 -3.98 -7.35 -21.52
C THR A 265 -3.38 -6.26 -20.62
N PRO A 266 -3.20 -6.50 -19.31
CA PRO A 266 -2.52 -5.57 -18.42
C PRO A 266 -1.14 -5.13 -18.93
N GLU A 267 -0.45 -5.98 -19.70
CA GLU A 267 0.84 -5.69 -20.34
C GLU A 267 0.73 -4.93 -21.69
N GLY A 268 -0.44 -4.42 -22.04
CA GLY A 268 -0.65 -3.60 -23.24
C GLY A 268 -0.79 -4.39 -24.55
N LYS A 269 -0.89 -5.73 -24.51
CA LYS A 269 -1.06 -6.54 -25.73
C LYS A 269 -2.52 -6.54 -26.17
N VAL A 270 -2.75 -6.23 -27.44
CA VAL A 270 -4.08 -6.21 -28.04
C VAL A 270 -4.39 -7.55 -28.72
N GLY A 271 -5.48 -8.20 -28.32
CA GLY A 271 -5.96 -9.46 -28.90
C GLY A 271 -7.47 -9.44 -29.21
N TYR A 272 -7.98 -10.50 -29.86
CA TYR A 272 -9.39 -10.63 -30.24
C TYR A 272 -10.11 -11.72 -29.45
N ILE A 273 -11.39 -11.48 -29.13
CA ILE A 273 -12.26 -12.50 -28.51
C ILE A 273 -12.76 -13.47 -29.58
N THR A 274 -12.54 -14.77 -29.38
CA THR A 274 -13.09 -15.81 -30.25
C THR A 274 -14.25 -16.55 -29.59
N ALA A 275 -15.32 -16.80 -30.34
CA ALA A 275 -16.41 -17.70 -29.94
C ALA A 275 -16.16 -19.16 -30.38
N ASN A 276 -14.98 -19.44 -30.94
CA ASN A 276 -14.64 -20.78 -31.41
C ASN A 276 -14.54 -21.75 -30.22
N ALA A 277 -15.38 -22.79 -30.24
CA ALA A 277 -15.48 -23.80 -29.18
C ALA A 277 -14.17 -24.52 -28.85
N LYS A 278 -13.17 -24.49 -29.73
CA LYS A 278 -11.81 -25.00 -29.47
C LYS A 278 -11.08 -24.19 -28.39
N PHE A 279 -11.40 -22.91 -28.24
CA PHE A 279 -10.69 -21.96 -27.38
C PHE A 279 -11.54 -21.40 -26.24
N VAL A 280 -12.80 -21.82 -26.11
CA VAL A 280 -13.70 -21.38 -25.04
C VAL A 280 -14.29 -22.57 -24.29
N THR A 281 -14.64 -22.36 -23.02
CA THR A 281 -15.29 -23.38 -22.19
C THR A 281 -16.59 -22.85 -21.61
N ASN A 282 -17.55 -23.76 -21.36
CA ASN A 282 -18.79 -23.39 -20.68
C ASN A 282 -18.50 -22.86 -19.27
N LEU A 283 -18.99 -21.66 -18.93
CA LEU A 283 -18.88 -21.07 -17.60
C LEU A 283 -19.58 -21.90 -16.51
N TYR A 284 -20.63 -22.63 -16.87
CA TYR A 284 -21.37 -23.49 -15.98
C TYR A 284 -21.06 -24.95 -16.26
N TYR A 285 -20.86 -25.75 -15.21
CA TYR A 285 -20.78 -27.20 -15.35
C TYR A 285 -22.04 -27.76 -16.02
N GLN A 286 -21.89 -28.79 -16.84
CA GLN A 286 -23.00 -29.48 -17.52
C GLN A 286 -23.22 -30.90 -16.98
N SER A 287 -22.32 -31.37 -16.10
CA SER A 287 -22.32 -32.72 -15.55
C SER A 287 -22.24 -32.69 -14.03
N LEU A 288 -22.50 -33.84 -13.42
CA LEU A 288 -22.23 -34.06 -12.00
C LEU A 288 -20.74 -34.40 -11.78
N PRO A 289 -20.14 -33.98 -10.65
CA PRO A 289 -18.84 -34.48 -10.22
C PRO A 289 -18.88 -36.00 -10.01
N LYS A 290 -17.80 -36.70 -10.39
CA LYS A 290 -17.68 -38.17 -10.25
C LYS A 290 -17.92 -38.63 -8.80
N ASN A 291 -17.41 -37.90 -7.82
CA ASN A 291 -17.55 -38.18 -6.39
C ASN A 291 -18.79 -37.53 -5.74
N LYS A 292 -19.68 -36.91 -6.53
CA LYS A 292 -20.87 -36.18 -6.04
C LYS A 292 -20.54 -35.09 -5.02
N GLU A 293 -19.35 -34.50 -5.10
CA GLU A 293 -18.88 -33.46 -4.19
C GLU A 293 -18.37 -32.25 -4.98
N ILE A 294 -18.65 -31.07 -4.47
CA ILE A 294 -18.12 -29.80 -4.99
C ILE A 294 -17.40 -29.06 -3.86
N THR A 295 -16.35 -28.32 -4.21
CA THR A 295 -15.66 -27.41 -3.30
C THR A 295 -15.96 -25.97 -3.68
N LEU A 296 -16.18 -25.15 -2.67
CA LEU A 296 -16.48 -23.73 -2.82
C LEU A 296 -15.20 -22.91 -2.94
N ILE A 297 -15.07 -22.17 -4.04
CA ILE A 297 -13.87 -21.37 -4.31
C ILE A 297 -14.12 -19.86 -4.30
N ALA A 298 -15.40 -19.44 -4.23
CA ALA A 298 -15.74 -18.02 -4.11
C ALA A 298 -15.20 -17.43 -2.80
N THR A 299 -14.35 -16.40 -2.89
CA THR A 299 -13.72 -15.71 -1.74
C THR A 299 -14.74 -15.16 -0.74
N ARG A 300 -15.85 -14.59 -1.22
CA ARG A 300 -16.96 -14.12 -0.39
C ARG A 300 -17.96 -15.22 0.01
N GLY A 301 -17.68 -16.48 -0.30
CA GLY A 301 -18.59 -17.60 -0.12
C GLY A 301 -19.78 -17.60 -1.10
N ILE A 302 -20.72 -18.51 -0.89
CA ILE A 302 -21.96 -18.58 -1.70
C ILE A 302 -23.21 -18.73 -0.83
N GLN A 303 -24.35 -18.39 -1.40
CA GLN A 303 -25.66 -18.66 -0.81
C GLN A 303 -26.26 -19.95 -1.39
N ALA A 304 -26.94 -20.72 -0.54
CA ALA A 304 -27.90 -21.74 -0.94
C ALA A 304 -29.33 -21.19 -0.93
N TYR A 305 -30.17 -21.82 -1.75
CA TYR A 305 -31.51 -21.35 -2.05
C TYR A 305 -32.51 -22.50 -2.02
N LYS A 306 -33.75 -22.23 -1.63
CA LYS A 306 -34.81 -23.26 -1.68
C LYS A 306 -35.21 -23.60 -3.12
N ASN A 307 -35.15 -22.63 -4.03
CA ASN A 307 -35.68 -22.76 -5.38
C ASN A 307 -34.57 -22.85 -6.43
N LYS A 308 -34.80 -23.60 -7.52
CA LYS A 308 -33.84 -23.76 -8.64
C LYS A 308 -33.50 -22.46 -9.37
N ASN A 309 -34.36 -21.45 -9.30
CA ASN A 309 -34.11 -20.11 -9.85
C ASN A 309 -33.27 -19.23 -8.89
N LEU A 310 -32.71 -19.79 -7.82
CA LEU A 310 -31.93 -19.09 -6.80
C LEU A 310 -32.70 -17.97 -6.10
N THR A 311 -33.96 -18.25 -5.75
CA THR A 311 -34.77 -17.41 -4.88
C THR A 311 -34.97 -18.07 -3.52
N ARG A 312 -35.35 -17.27 -2.51
CA ARG A 312 -35.48 -17.69 -1.11
C ARG A 312 -34.17 -18.26 -0.55
N LYS A 313 -33.22 -17.33 -0.28
CA LYS A 313 -31.94 -17.62 0.37
C LYS A 313 -32.15 -18.39 1.68
N THR A 314 -31.28 -19.33 1.98
CA THR A 314 -31.36 -20.15 3.20
C THR A 314 -30.09 -20.09 4.03
N LYS A 315 -28.97 -20.53 3.47
CA LYS A 315 -27.71 -20.69 4.20
C LYS A 315 -26.55 -20.18 3.38
N ALA A 316 -25.66 -19.44 4.02
CA ALA A 316 -24.37 -19.05 3.46
C ALA A 316 -23.32 -20.14 3.72
N TYR A 317 -22.45 -20.37 2.76
CA TYR A 317 -21.29 -21.24 2.87
C TYR A 317 -20.02 -20.45 2.59
N LYS A 318 -19.00 -20.62 3.43
CA LYS A 318 -17.69 -19.97 3.28
C LYS A 318 -16.88 -20.67 2.18
N GLN A 319 -15.86 -19.99 1.67
CA GLN A 319 -14.84 -20.58 0.80
C GLN A 319 -14.24 -21.84 1.46
N GLY A 320 -13.81 -22.82 0.65
CA GLY A 320 -13.28 -24.11 1.09
C GLY A 320 -14.35 -25.11 1.53
N THR A 321 -15.62 -24.70 1.69
CA THR A 321 -16.67 -25.64 2.11
C THR A 321 -16.93 -26.71 1.05
N HIS A 322 -16.93 -27.97 1.47
CA HIS A 322 -17.29 -29.11 0.63
C HIS A 322 -18.79 -29.42 0.73
N LEU A 323 -19.47 -29.56 -0.41
CA LEU A 323 -20.89 -29.82 -0.47
C LEU A 323 -21.19 -31.07 -1.30
N ARG A 324 -22.04 -31.95 -0.77
CA ARG A 324 -22.55 -33.09 -1.53
C ARG A 324 -23.71 -32.70 -2.44
N VAL A 325 -23.57 -33.01 -3.72
CA VAL A 325 -24.53 -32.71 -4.78
C VAL A 325 -25.27 -33.96 -5.24
N LYS A 326 -26.60 -33.88 -5.29
CA LYS A 326 -27.48 -34.96 -5.73
C LYS A 326 -27.71 -34.93 -7.22
N ALA A 327 -27.92 -33.74 -7.79
CA ALA A 327 -28.27 -33.55 -9.19
C ALA A 327 -27.70 -32.24 -9.74
N ILE A 328 -27.56 -32.17 -11.06
CA ILE A 328 -27.38 -30.92 -11.78
C ILE A 328 -28.68 -30.57 -12.50
N VAL A 329 -29.13 -29.32 -12.35
CA VAL A 329 -30.44 -28.87 -12.86
C VAL A 329 -30.23 -27.68 -13.78
N LYS A 330 -30.78 -27.75 -14.99
CA LYS A 330 -30.77 -26.65 -15.94
C LYS A 330 -31.88 -25.65 -15.62
N HIS A 331 -31.55 -24.36 -15.72
CA HIS A 331 -32.50 -23.26 -15.62
C HIS A 331 -32.10 -22.17 -16.63
N ASN A 332 -32.90 -22.06 -17.70
CA ASN A 332 -32.60 -21.24 -18.87
C ASN A 332 -31.20 -21.58 -19.42
N LEU A 333 -30.33 -20.57 -19.55
CA LEU A 333 -28.96 -20.71 -20.08
C LEU A 333 -27.92 -21.16 -19.03
N THR A 334 -28.35 -21.49 -17.81
CA THR A 334 -27.43 -21.72 -16.68
C THR A 334 -27.77 -23.03 -15.96
N THR A 335 -26.84 -23.54 -15.15
CA THR A 335 -27.06 -24.76 -14.35
C THR A 335 -26.85 -24.52 -12.86
N ARG A 336 -27.46 -25.39 -12.04
CA ARG A 336 -27.41 -25.40 -10.58
C ARG A 336 -27.04 -26.79 -10.09
N TYR A 337 -26.29 -26.87 -9.00
CA TYR A 337 -26.23 -28.11 -8.24
C TYR A 337 -27.37 -28.13 -7.23
N GLN A 338 -28.15 -29.20 -7.26
CA GLN A 338 -29.05 -29.53 -6.16
C GLN A 338 -28.22 -30.28 -5.11
N LEU A 339 -28.12 -29.71 -3.92
CA LEU A 339 -27.48 -30.30 -2.76
C LEU A 339 -28.29 -31.47 -2.23
N SER A 340 -27.65 -32.34 -1.45
CA SER A 340 -28.30 -33.52 -0.86
C SER A 340 -29.46 -33.17 0.08
N ASN A 341 -29.44 -31.98 0.68
CA ASN A 341 -30.54 -31.44 1.51
C ASN A 341 -31.66 -30.78 0.69
N GLY A 342 -31.63 -30.88 -0.64
CA GLY A 342 -32.66 -30.35 -1.54
C GLY A 342 -32.49 -28.88 -1.94
N TYR A 343 -31.55 -28.14 -1.33
CA TYR A 343 -31.26 -26.76 -1.71
C TYR A 343 -30.45 -26.66 -3.00
N PHE A 344 -30.43 -25.47 -3.59
CA PHE A 344 -29.75 -25.19 -4.84
C PHE A 344 -28.61 -24.21 -4.63
N VAL A 345 -27.50 -24.48 -5.31
CA VAL A 345 -26.34 -23.58 -5.43
C VAL A 345 -25.98 -23.42 -6.90
N SER A 346 -25.31 -22.32 -7.25
CA SER A 346 -24.84 -22.08 -8.62
C SER A 346 -23.80 -23.14 -9.02
N ALA A 347 -23.90 -23.66 -10.25
CA ALA A 347 -22.87 -24.55 -10.83
C ALA A 347 -21.86 -23.77 -11.70
N ASN A 348 -21.72 -22.47 -11.46
CA ASN A 348 -20.75 -21.60 -12.12
C ASN A 348 -19.32 -21.98 -11.68
N LYS A 349 -18.45 -22.25 -12.65
CA LYS A 349 -17.05 -22.68 -12.44
C LYS A 349 -16.18 -21.66 -11.72
N LYS A 350 -16.58 -20.38 -11.65
CA LYS A 350 -15.91 -19.35 -10.83
C LYS A 350 -16.26 -19.44 -9.34
N LEU A 351 -17.34 -20.12 -8.99
CA LEU A 351 -17.85 -20.18 -7.61
C LEU A 351 -17.58 -21.53 -6.95
N VAL A 352 -17.54 -22.58 -7.75
CA VAL A 352 -17.40 -23.96 -7.29
C VAL A 352 -16.51 -24.75 -8.25
N ILE A 353 -15.83 -25.77 -7.72
CA ILE A 353 -15.12 -26.79 -8.49
C ILE A 353 -15.69 -28.19 -8.20
N GLN A 354 -15.59 -29.10 -9.15
CA GLN A 354 -15.95 -30.51 -8.97
C GLN A 354 -14.82 -31.27 -8.25
N GLY A 355 -15.12 -31.93 -7.13
CA GLY A 355 -14.12 -32.64 -6.33
C GLY A 355 -13.57 -31.81 -5.16
N LYS A 356 -12.50 -32.32 -4.53
CA LYS A 356 -11.72 -31.59 -3.52
C LYS A 356 -10.70 -30.71 -4.24
N ALA A 357 -10.46 -29.51 -3.70
CA ALA A 357 -9.44 -28.60 -4.20
C ALA A 357 -8.05 -29.22 -4.05
#